data_AF-A0A938LTB5-F1
#
_entry.id   AF-A0A938LTB5-F1
#
_cell.length_a   1.000
_cell.length_b   1.000
_cell.length_c   1.000
_cell.angle_alpha   90.00
_cell.angle_beta   90.00
_cell.angle_gamma   90.00
#
_symmetry.space_group_name_H-M   'P 1'
#
loop_
_entity.id
_entity.type
_entity.pdbx_description
1 polymer ?
#
loop_
_entity_poly.entity_id
_entity_poly.type
_entity_poly.pdbx_seq_one_letter_code
_entity_poly.pdbx_strand_id
1 'polypeptide(L)'
;MNCKKCGACCIAPSIATPIPNMPGGKPAGIRCANLNGRNECALYGQAARPAFCLGWQPSPEVCGSTFEEALRRITALEHASAPRDRQRLGAGT
;
A
#
# COMPACT_ATOMS: atom_id res chain seq x y z
N MET A 1 -13.89 -8.93 3.04
CA MET A 1 -14.26 -8.25 1.77
C MET A 1 -13.33 -8.73 0.66
N ASN A 2 -13.82 -8.95 -0.56
CA ASN A 2 -12.97 -9.36 -1.69
C ASN A 2 -12.09 -8.19 -2.18
N CYS A 3 -10.90 -8.49 -2.68
CA CYS A 3 -10.01 -7.50 -3.30
C CYS A 3 -10.73 -6.72 -4.41
N LYS A 4 -10.63 -5.39 -4.37
CA LYS A 4 -11.27 -4.47 -5.33
C LYS A 4 -10.39 -4.11 -6.52
N LYS A 5 -9.18 -4.69 -6.63
CA LYS A 5 -8.20 -4.36 -7.68
C LYS A 5 -7.88 -2.85 -7.75
N CYS A 6 -7.91 -2.16 -6.61
CA CYS A 6 -7.61 -0.73 -6.54
C CYS A 6 -6.11 -0.45 -6.39
N GLY A 7 -5.25 -1.45 -6.19
CA GLY A 7 -3.81 -1.29 -6.05
C GLY A 7 -3.30 -0.72 -4.70
N ALA A 8 -4.16 -0.18 -3.84
CA ALA A 8 -3.75 0.52 -2.61
C ALA A 8 -2.78 -0.28 -1.72
N CYS A 9 -3.11 -1.53 -1.40
CA CYS A 9 -2.28 -2.41 -0.56
C CYS A 9 -0.89 -2.71 -1.15
N CYS A 10 -0.72 -2.52 -2.45
CA CYS A 10 0.50 -2.81 -3.18
C CYS A 10 1.31 -1.54 -3.51
N ILE A 11 0.79 -0.34 -3.29
CA ILE A 11 1.51 0.91 -3.60
C ILE A 11 1.77 1.72 -2.34
N ALA A 12 0.77 1.84 -1.49
CA ALA A 12 0.83 2.77 -0.37
C ALA A 12 1.73 2.36 0.80
N PRO A 13 1.61 1.16 1.40
CA PRO A 13 2.31 0.86 2.64
C PRO A 13 3.81 0.73 2.42
N SER A 14 4.61 1.15 3.39
CA SER A 14 5.99 0.67 3.48
C SER A 14 5.99 -0.78 4.00
N ILE A 15 6.73 -1.66 3.35
CA ILE A 15 6.93 -3.05 3.76
C ILE A 15 8.43 -3.21 3.96
N ALA A 16 8.87 -3.25 5.22
CA ALA A 16 10.29 -3.37 5.56
C ALA A 16 10.83 -4.80 5.40
N THR A 17 9.93 -5.79 5.27
CA THR A 17 10.29 -7.19 5.10
C THR A 17 10.36 -7.58 3.62
N PRO A 18 11.21 -8.56 3.26
CA PRO A 18 11.29 -9.04 1.88
C PRO A 18 9.94 -9.53 1.36
N ILE A 19 9.68 -9.25 0.08
CA ILE A 19 8.54 -9.81 -0.65
C ILE A 19 9.04 -10.40 -1.97
N PRO A 20 8.32 -11.36 -2.59
CA PRO A 20 8.70 -11.86 -3.92
C PRO A 20 8.92 -10.70 -4.90
N ASN A 21 9.96 -10.78 -5.72
CA ASN A 21 10.40 -9.72 -6.65
C ASN A 21 10.86 -8.39 -6.01
N MET A 22 10.90 -8.27 -4.68
CA MET A 22 11.48 -7.12 -3.98
C MET A 22 12.19 -7.56 -2.68
N PRO A 23 13.44 -8.06 -2.76
CA PRO A 23 14.15 -8.64 -1.61
C PRO A 23 14.48 -7.61 -0.51
N GLY A 24 14.61 -6.32 -0.84
CA GLY A 24 14.78 -5.23 0.14
C GLY A 24 13.49 -4.72 0.76
N GLY A 25 12.35 -5.38 0.49
CA GLY A 25 11.03 -4.86 0.83
C GLY A 25 10.53 -3.82 -0.17
N LYS A 26 9.47 -3.10 0.21
CA LYS A 26 8.77 -2.15 -0.65
C LYS A 26 8.62 -0.79 0.05
N PRO A 27 9.28 0.28 -0.42
CA PRO A 27 9.04 1.61 0.14
C PRO A 27 7.58 2.07 -0.03
N ALA A 28 7.14 2.99 0.82
CA ALA A 28 5.83 3.63 0.69
C ALA A 28 5.75 4.44 -0.63
N GLY A 29 4.57 4.46 -1.24
CA GLY A 29 4.34 5.15 -2.53
C GLY A 29 4.95 4.45 -3.75
N ILE A 30 5.88 3.51 -3.57
CA ILE A 30 6.45 2.73 -4.68
C ILE A 30 5.53 1.57 -5.04
N ARG A 31 5.27 1.44 -6.35
CA ARG A 31 4.46 0.34 -6.91
C ARG A 31 5.16 -0.99 -6.69
N CYS A 32 4.46 -1.93 -6.04
CA CYS A 32 4.95 -3.30 -5.86
C CYS A 32 5.17 -3.99 -7.21
N ALA A 33 6.32 -4.67 -7.36
CA ALA A 33 6.66 -5.44 -8.56
C ALA A 33 5.64 -6.55 -8.89
N ASN A 34 4.85 -7.01 -7.90
CA ASN A 34 3.81 -8.02 -8.10
C ASN A 34 2.45 -7.45 -8.54
N LEU A 35 2.33 -6.13 -8.73
CA LEU A 35 1.08 -5.48 -9.14
C LEU A 35 1.08 -5.20 -10.64
N ASN A 36 0.29 -5.94 -11.41
CA ASN A 36 0.21 -5.77 -12.87
C ASN A 36 -0.44 -4.43 -13.28
N GLY A 37 -0.43 -4.08 -14.56
CA GLY A 37 -1.03 -2.83 -15.08
C GLY A 37 -2.54 -2.67 -14.83
N ARG A 38 -3.25 -3.76 -14.51
CA ARG A 38 -4.68 -3.77 -14.15
C ARG A 38 -4.94 -3.72 -12.64
N ASN A 39 -3.89 -3.46 -11.85
CA ASN A 39 -3.94 -3.42 -10.38
C ASN A 39 -4.36 -4.76 -9.73
N GLU A 40 -4.02 -5.87 -10.37
CA GLU A 40 -4.17 -7.21 -9.82
C GLU A 40 -2.82 -7.66 -9.24
N CYS A 41 -2.84 -8.10 -7.98
CA CYS A 41 -1.65 -8.63 -7.32
C CYS A 41 -1.46 -10.09 -7.74
N ALA A 42 -0.32 -10.40 -8.35
CA ALA A 42 0.02 -11.75 -8.79
C ALA A 42 0.05 -12.77 -7.64
N LEU A 43 0.36 -12.32 -6.41
CA LEU A 43 0.42 -13.17 -5.22
C LEU A 43 -0.95 -13.34 -4.54
N TYR A 44 -2.02 -12.70 -5.03
CA TYR A 44 -3.32 -12.79 -4.37
C TYR A 44 -3.83 -14.24 -4.34
N GLY A 45 -4.10 -14.77 -3.14
CA GLY A 45 -4.54 -16.15 -2.94
C GLY A 45 -3.41 -17.20 -2.97
N GLN A 46 -2.17 -16.80 -3.17
CA GLN A 46 -1.02 -17.71 -3.21
C GLN A 46 -0.38 -17.87 -1.82
N ALA A 47 0.21 -19.04 -1.56
CA ALA A 47 0.98 -19.30 -0.33
C ALA A 47 2.22 -18.40 -0.21
N ALA A 48 2.79 -17.96 -1.33
CA ALA A 48 3.91 -17.02 -1.36
C ALA A 48 3.53 -15.58 -0.99
N ARG A 49 2.24 -15.29 -0.74
CA ARG A 49 1.79 -13.95 -0.34
C ARG A 49 2.31 -13.64 1.07
N PRO A 50 3.10 -12.56 1.24
CA PRO A 50 3.69 -12.23 2.54
C PRO A 50 2.64 -11.99 3.63
N ALA A 51 3.00 -12.30 4.89
CA ALA A 51 2.11 -12.14 6.05
C ALA A 51 1.54 -10.72 6.18
N PHE A 52 2.35 -9.68 5.94
CA PHE A 52 1.89 -8.29 5.89
C PHE A 52 0.73 -8.11 4.90
N CYS A 53 0.88 -8.65 3.68
CA CYS A 53 -0.12 -8.56 2.63
C CYS A 53 -1.39 -9.36 2.94
N LEU A 54 -1.29 -10.42 3.75
CA LEU A 54 -2.42 -11.23 4.22
C LEU A 54 -3.19 -10.52 5.35
N GLY A 55 -2.49 -9.81 6.22
CA GLY A 55 -3.10 -9.00 7.28
C GLY A 55 -3.83 -7.76 6.77
N TRP A 56 -3.52 -7.30 5.55
CA TRP A 56 -4.20 -6.17 4.93
C TRP A 56 -5.66 -6.50 4.58
N GLN A 57 -6.61 -5.79 5.21
CA GLN A 57 -8.02 -5.92 4.89
C GLN A 57 -8.49 -4.80 3.94
N PRO A 58 -9.11 -5.14 2.78
CA PRO A 58 -9.74 -4.15 1.93
C PRO A 58 -10.90 -3.48 2.67
N SER A 59 -10.93 -2.14 2.70
CA SER A 59 -12.08 -1.37 3.17
C SER A 59 -12.56 -0.41 2.07
N PRO A 60 -13.87 -0.08 1.99
CA PRO A 60 -14.36 0.93 1.06
C PRO A 60 -13.70 2.30 1.27
N GLU A 61 -13.43 2.62 2.53
CA GLU A 61 -12.76 3.85 2.95
C GLU A 61 -11.36 3.96 2.33
N VAL A 62 -10.58 2.88 2.26
CA VAL A 62 -9.23 2.95 1.68
C VAL A 62 -9.24 2.65 0.18
N CYS A 63 -10.03 1.67 -0.26
CA CYS A 63 -9.96 1.19 -1.64
C CYS A 63 -10.59 2.13 -2.66
N GLY A 64 -11.61 2.91 -2.29
CA GLY A 64 -12.35 3.74 -3.24
C GLY A 64 -12.90 2.96 -4.45
N SER A 65 -13.19 3.66 -5.53
CA SER A 65 -13.61 3.10 -6.82
C SER A 65 -12.50 3.09 -7.87
N THR A 66 -11.45 3.90 -7.68
CA THR A 66 -10.32 4.02 -8.61
C THR A 66 -8.98 3.91 -7.90
N PHE A 67 -7.92 3.60 -8.64
CA PHE A 67 -6.55 3.62 -8.12
C PHE A 67 -6.17 4.99 -7.55
N GLU A 68 -6.49 6.06 -8.27
CA GLU A 68 -6.18 7.43 -7.85
C GLU A 68 -6.87 7.77 -6.53
N GLU A 69 -8.15 7.41 -6.40
CA GLU A 69 -8.90 7.59 -5.16
C GLU A 69 -8.26 6.81 -4.02
N ALA A 70 -7.91 5.55 -4.25
CA ALA A 70 -7.28 4.71 -3.26
C ALA A 70 -5.94 5.29 -2.78
N LEU A 71 -5.12 5.78 -3.73
CA LEU A 71 -3.84 6.43 -3.45
C LEU A 71 -4.02 7.74 -2.67
N ARG A 72 -4.99 8.58 -3.04
CA ARG A 72 -5.28 9.82 -2.30
C ARG A 72 -5.68 9.52 -0.85
N ARG A 73 -6.59 8.57 -0.66
CA ARG A 73 -7.14 8.25 0.67
C ARG A 73 -6.11 7.64 1.59
N ILE A 74 -5.32 6.68 1.11
CA ILE A 74 -4.29 6.07 1.93
C ILE A 74 -3.14 7.04 2.23
N THR A 75 -2.79 7.92 1.29
CA THR A 75 -1.81 9.00 1.54
C THR A 75 -2.31 9.95 2.63
N ALA A 76 -3.58 10.35 2.58
CA ALA A 76 -4.18 11.18 3.63
C ALA A 76 -4.15 10.49 5.01
N LEU A 77 -4.42 9.19 5.08
CA LEU A 77 -4.33 8.40 6.32
C LEU A 77 -2.90 8.35 6.86
N GLU A 78 -1.91 8.08 6.00
CA GLU A 78 -0.49 8.09 6.39
C GLU A 78 -0.03 9.47 6.88
N HIS A 79 -0.50 10.57 6.28
CA HIS A 79 -0.21 11.91 6.76
C HIS A 79 -0.86 12.20 8.11
N ALA A 80 -2.07 11.72 8.34
CA ALA A 80 -2.80 11.88 9.60
C ALA A 80 -2.23 11.01 10.74
N SER A 81 -1.66 9.86 10.41
CA SER A 81 -1.09 8.91 11.38
C SER A 81 0.43 9.04 11.58
N ALA A 82 1.10 9.88 10.78
CA ALA A 82 2.53 10.13 10.94
C ALA A 82 2.84 10.69 12.34
N PRO A 83 3.95 10.25 12.98
CA PRO A 83 4.41 10.84 14.23
C PRO A 83 4.55 12.36 14.09
N ARG A 84 4.11 13.11 15.10
CA ARG A 84 4.09 14.60 15.08
C ARG A 84 5.48 15.20 14.80
N ASP A 85 6.54 14.47 15.13
CA ASP A 85 7.92 14.89 14.89
C ASP A 85 8.27 14.92 13.39
N ARG A 86 7.66 14.04 12.57
CA ARG A 86 7.82 14.02 11.11
C ARG A 86 7.06 15.15 10.42
N GLN A 87 6.01 15.69 11.05
CA GLN A 87 5.25 16.83 10.53
C GLN A 87 5.97 18.16 10.78
N ARG A 88 6.76 18.29 11.86
CA ARG A 88 7.54 19.50 12.17
C ARG A 88 8.72 19.75 11.23
N LEU A 89 9.34 18.69 10.71
CA LEU A 89 10.51 18.80 9.82
C LEU A 89 10.18 19.33 8.41
N GLY A 90 8.90 19.39 8.02
CA GLY A 90 8.44 19.88 6.72
C GLY A 90 7.75 21.25 6.75
N ALA A 91 7.59 21.88 7.92
CA ALA A 91 6.90 23.16 8.10
C ALA A 91 7.84 24.35 8.39
N GLY A 92 9.15 24.17 8.16
CA GLY A 92 10.15 25.23 8.25
C GLY A 92 10.46 25.78 6.87
N THR A 93 9.72 26.83 6.47
CA THR A 93 10.15 27.81 5.48
C THR A 93 10.56 29.06 6.23
#